data_AF-A0A5J4VJM0-F1
#
_entry.id   AF-A0A5J4VJM0-F1
#
_cell.length_a   1.000
_cell.length_b   1.000
_cell.length_c   1.000
_cell.angle_alpha   90.00
_cell.angle_beta   90.00
_cell.angle_gamma   90.00
#
_symmetry.space_group_name_H-M   'P 1'
#
loop_
_entity.id
_entity.type
_entity.pdbx_description
1 polymer ?
#
loop_
_entity_poly.entity_id
_entity_poly.type
_entity_poly.pdbx_seq_one_letter_code
_entity_poly.pdbx_strand_id
1 'polypeptide(L)'
;MDSNNELDIEEREWLDEARKQLDFQQYSIPTNKQKKESQQDIKFQTNIQTSNLQNYDSQLMIREENLRLLDQLAKAQLELLELRKLKSSAADFIIPETADLKEAKIIELARKNKDLRVNMAKEKGKNITLQRQVERLQDELTVLKETQALSNVQSDSSNDNEELKIKLSSANTRLTEARLQLQNTKQELSKVQRALQKEVGDNTPLTKILHEQSNWKGRAQEIQVLKDKVRELKDKITLLSNGSRASGDVNEIENQANEAELRIMRQFNMEIDKAGNSNNSHLIGSSSRKDFHEEHKIQIEETRAKKVAQLEENAAKAEELQQEIVAVKQKFDSVKARNKILEEAQKSLNEKFQTIVQKTKNDDEFIQTLQTQNQLLKKKLAQSASSQSQQPFPSSQPQIQSVSYQKASTALPAAQQTNQEKVIARQEQIIRSLKAELEALQAQINVDE
;
A
#
# COMPACT_ATOMS: atom_id res chain seq x y z
N MET A 1 68.87 99.48 67.04
CA MET A 1 67.68 100.06 66.40
C MET A 1 67.42 99.23 65.14
N ASP A 2 67.41 97.90 65.31
CA ASP A 2 67.83 96.95 64.26
C ASP A 2 67.23 95.56 64.55
N SER A 3 65.90 95.46 64.57
CA SER A 3 65.21 94.16 64.50
C SER A 3 63.87 94.21 63.75
N ASN A 4 63.40 95.41 63.37
CA ASN A 4 62.17 95.56 62.57
C ASN A 4 62.41 95.50 61.04
N ASN A 5 63.67 95.44 60.58
CA ASN A 5 63.98 95.34 59.14
C ASN A 5 64.21 93.91 58.65
N GLU A 6 64.49 92.96 59.55
CA GLU A 6 64.72 91.55 59.17
C GLU A 6 63.41 90.78 59.02
N LEU A 7 62.42 91.10 59.86
CA LEU A 7 61.02 90.68 59.69
C LEU A 7 60.42 91.16 58.35
N ASP A 8 60.85 92.32 57.88
CA ASP A 8 60.36 92.93 56.64
C ASP A 8 60.93 92.26 55.36
N ILE A 9 62.02 91.47 55.49
CA ILE A 9 62.63 90.74 54.38
C ILE A 9 62.00 89.35 54.22
N GLU A 10 61.81 88.61 55.32
CA GLU A 10 61.12 87.32 55.29
C GLU A 10 59.66 87.47 54.82
N GLU A 11 59.00 88.55 55.24
CA GLU A 11 57.64 88.85 54.78
C GLU A 11 57.60 89.13 53.26
N ARG A 12 58.62 89.77 52.70
CA ARG A 12 58.73 90.01 51.25
C ARG A 12 58.99 88.72 50.46
N GLU A 13 59.84 87.83 50.95
CA GLU A 13 60.08 86.54 50.30
C GLU A 13 58.84 85.65 50.31
N TRP A 14 58.11 85.63 51.43
CA TRP A 14 56.84 84.90 51.53
C TRP A 14 55.77 85.47 50.59
N LEU A 15 55.71 86.80 50.46
CA LEU A 15 54.81 87.46 49.51
C LEU A 15 55.19 87.20 48.05
N ASP A 16 56.48 87.12 47.71
CA ASP A 16 56.93 86.79 46.35
C ASP A 16 56.68 85.32 46.00
N GLU A 17 56.85 84.40 46.94
CA GLU A 17 56.53 82.98 46.75
C GLU A 17 55.02 82.77 46.63
N ALA A 18 54.22 83.47 47.44
CA ALA A 18 52.77 83.50 47.31
C ALA A 18 52.32 84.07 45.96
N ARG A 19 52.99 85.13 45.46
CA ARG A 19 52.75 85.68 44.12
C ARG A 19 53.08 84.69 43.01
N LYS A 20 54.19 83.97 43.10
CA LYS A 20 54.53 82.91 42.12
C LYS A 20 53.51 81.78 42.11
N GLN A 21 53.02 81.35 43.29
CA GLN A 21 51.96 80.34 43.37
C GLN A 21 50.64 80.85 42.80
N LEU A 22 50.29 82.12 43.04
CA LEU A 22 49.09 82.74 42.47
C LEU A 22 49.17 82.84 40.95
N ASP A 23 50.31 83.29 40.41
CA ASP A 23 50.56 83.35 38.96
C ASP A 23 50.53 81.94 38.34
N PHE A 24 51.14 80.93 38.98
CA PHE A 24 51.10 79.54 38.50
C PHE A 24 49.68 78.97 38.47
N GLN A 25 48.84 79.30 39.47
CA GLN A 25 47.41 78.97 39.44
C GLN A 25 46.68 79.73 38.33
N GLN A 26 47.05 80.98 38.07
CA GLN A 26 46.44 81.79 37.00
C GLN A 26 46.76 81.27 35.60
N TYR A 27 47.98 80.75 35.38
CA TYR A 27 48.37 80.08 34.13
C TYR A 27 47.78 78.66 33.98
N SER A 28 47.32 78.05 35.06
CA SER A 28 46.63 76.74 35.03
C SER A 28 45.12 76.85 34.83
N ILE A 29 44.53 78.05 34.88
CA ILE A 29 43.10 78.25 34.65
C ILE A 29 42.85 78.42 33.15
N PRO A 30 42.23 77.43 32.47
CA PRO A 30 42.01 77.53 31.03
C PRO A 30 41.19 78.77 30.71
N THR A 31 41.69 79.56 29.75
CA THR A 31 41.08 80.83 29.35
C THR A 31 39.66 80.60 28.82
N ASN A 32 38.80 81.63 28.87
CA ASN A 32 37.41 81.51 28.39
C ASN A 32 37.34 81.10 26.89
N LYS A 33 38.37 81.42 26.10
CA LYS A 33 38.53 80.96 24.71
C LYS A 33 38.81 79.46 24.64
N GLN A 34 39.77 78.95 25.40
CA GLN A 34 40.08 77.51 25.48
C GLN A 34 38.88 76.71 26.01
N LYS A 35 38.16 77.22 27.03
CA LYS A 35 36.92 76.59 27.52
C LYS A 35 35.84 76.49 26.44
N LYS A 36 35.70 77.52 25.58
CA LYS A 36 34.76 77.51 24.46
C LYS A 36 35.18 76.54 23.36
N GLU A 37 36.46 76.50 23.01
CA GLU A 37 37.01 75.57 22.03
C GLU A 37 36.85 74.12 22.52
N SER A 38 37.21 73.81 23.77
CA SER A 38 36.97 72.49 24.36
C SER A 38 35.49 72.13 24.43
N GLN A 39 34.59 73.08 24.72
CA GLN A 39 33.14 72.83 24.65
C GLN A 39 32.65 72.58 23.22
N GLN A 40 33.23 73.24 22.22
CA GLN A 40 32.92 72.99 20.81
C GLN A 40 33.43 71.61 20.37
N ASP A 41 34.63 71.22 20.78
CA ASP A 41 35.20 69.90 20.51
C ASP A 41 34.39 68.78 21.17
N ILE A 42 33.98 68.98 22.43
CA ILE A 42 33.09 68.04 23.14
C ILE A 42 31.76 67.93 22.38
N LYS A 43 31.13 69.04 22.01
CA LYS A 43 29.88 69.02 21.23
C LYS A 43 30.06 68.32 19.88
N PHE A 44 31.17 68.56 19.20
CA PHE A 44 31.49 67.92 17.93
C PHE A 44 31.69 66.41 18.09
N GLN A 45 32.44 65.97 19.10
CA GLN A 45 32.60 64.56 19.44
C GLN A 45 31.27 63.91 19.83
N THR A 46 30.44 64.57 20.64
CA THR A 46 29.10 64.09 20.99
C THR A 46 28.20 63.97 19.76
N ASN A 47 28.25 64.92 18.83
CA ASN A 47 27.49 64.86 17.58
C ASN A 47 27.95 63.70 16.69
N ILE A 48 29.26 63.48 16.57
CA ILE A 48 29.81 62.33 15.83
C ILE A 48 29.37 61.02 16.48
N GLN A 49 29.48 60.91 17.81
CA GLN A 49 29.03 59.72 18.54
C GLN A 49 27.55 59.47 18.36
N THR A 50 26.71 60.52 18.43
CA THR A 50 25.27 60.43 18.21
C THR A 50 24.95 60.00 16.77
N SER A 51 25.65 60.58 15.78
CA SER A 51 25.48 60.21 14.37
C SER A 51 25.93 58.77 14.10
N ASN A 52 26.99 58.30 14.75
CA ASN A 52 27.47 56.92 14.64
C ASN A 52 26.49 55.94 15.26
N LEU A 53 25.90 56.27 16.42
CA LEU A 53 24.84 55.49 17.05
C LEU A 53 23.60 55.42 16.17
N GLN A 54 23.14 56.54 15.61
CA GLN A 54 22.01 56.56 14.67
C GLN A 54 22.27 55.72 13.42
N ASN A 55 23.51 55.73 12.91
CA ASN A 55 23.89 54.89 11.78
C ASN A 55 23.86 53.41 12.16
N TYR A 56 24.37 53.04 13.34
CA TYR A 56 24.32 51.67 13.86
C TYR A 56 22.88 51.18 14.05
N ASP A 57 22.01 52.01 14.63
CA ASP A 57 20.58 51.70 14.80
C ASP A 57 19.88 51.52 13.44
N SER A 58 20.20 52.38 12.46
CA SER A 58 19.67 52.25 11.10
C SER A 58 20.13 50.95 10.43
N GLN A 59 21.40 50.57 10.60
CA GLN A 59 21.93 49.30 10.10
C GLN A 59 21.27 48.10 10.78
N LEU A 60 21.02 48.18 12.08
CA LEU A 60 20.35 47.13 12.84
C LEU A 60 18.89 46.97 12.37
N MET A 61 18.17 48.07 12.19
CA MET A 61 16.80 48.05 11.65
C MET A 61 16.74 47.45 10.25
N ILE A 62 17.66 47.82 9.35
CA ILE A 62 17.75 47.23 8.01
C ILE A 62 18.05 45.73 8.10
N ARG A 63 18.93 45.32 9.01
CA ARG A 63 19.25 43.91 9.23
C ARG A 63 18.04 43.12 9.75
N GLU A 64 17.29 43.67 10.69
CA GLU A 64 16.06 43.08 11.22
C GLU A 64 14.98 42.98 10.14
N GLU A 65 14.80 44.02 9.33
CA GLU A 65 13.84 43.96 8.22
C GLU A 65 14.29 42.95 7.15
N ASN A 66 15.59 42.86 6.84
CA ASN A 66 16.10 41.82 5.95
C ASN A 66 15.85 40.41 6.49
N LEU A 67 16.03 40.18 7.80
CA LEU A 67 15.69 38.92 8.47
C LEU A 67 14.18 38.63 8.36
N ARG A 68 13.34 39.65 8.54
CA ARG A 68 11.89 39.55 8.40
C ARG A 68 11.47 39.23 6.97
N LEU A 69 12.08 39.88 5.98
CA LEU A 69 11.84 39.62 4.56
C LEU A 69 12.32 38.22 4.16
N LEU A 70 13.44 37.75 4.70
CA LEU A 70 13.91 36.37 4.48
C LEU A 70 12.94 35.34 5.07
N ASP A 71 12.40 35.58 6.27
CA ASP A 71 11.38 34.73 6.87
C ASP A 71 10.07 34.72 6.06
N GLN A 72 9.62 35.88 5.59
CA GLN A 72 8.46 35.99 4.70
C GLN A 72 8.68 35.26 3.37
N LEU A 73 9.88 35.39 2.78
CA LEU A 73 10.25 34.70 1.55
C LEU A 73 10.29 33.18 1.76
N ALA A 74 10.84 32.70 2.89
CA ALA A 74 10.83 31.29 3.25
C ALA A 74 9.39 30.75 3.40
N LYS A 75 8.51 31.51 4.07
CA LYS A 75 7.08 31.17 4.20
C LYS A 75 6.38 31.12 2.84
N ALA A 76 6.61 32.11 1.97
CA ALA A 76 6.04 32.14 0.62
C ALA A 76 6.59 31.01 -0.27
N GLN A 77 7.87 30.63 -0.12
CA GLN A 77 8.45 29.48 -0.81
C GLN A 77 7.84 28.16 -0.33
N LEU A 78 7.56 28.03 0.96
CA LEU A 78 6.88 26.87 1.52
C LEU A 78 5.44 26.77 1.03
N GLU A 79 4.71 27.89 1.02
CA GLU A 79 3.37 27.98 0.44
C GLU A 79 3.39 27.64 -1.06
N LEU A 80 4.35 28.15 -1.83
CA LEU A 80 4.52 27.78 -3.25
C LEU A 80 4.83 26.29 -3.43
N LEU A 81 5.59 25.70 -2.52
CA LEU A 81 5.92 24.28 -2.54
C LEU A 81 4.68 23.43 -2.19
N GLU A 82 3.86 23.86 -1.24
CA GLU A 82 2.57 23.25 -0.93
C GLU A 82 1.57 23.42 -2.07
N LEU A 83 1.46 24.59 -2.67
CA LEU A 83 0.65 24.84 -3.86
C LEU A 83 1.14 24.05 -5.06
N ARG A 84 2.45 23.84 -5.22
CA ARG A 84 3.02 22.94 -6.24
C ARG A 84 2.72 21.49 -5.94
N LYS A 85 2.77 21.05 -4.68
CA LYS A 85 2.38 19.70 -4.26
C LYS A 85 0.88 19.46 -4.46
N LEU A 86 0.06 20.46 -4.14
CA LEU A 86 -1.38 20.47 -4.42
C LEU A 86 -1.63 20.49 -5.91
N LYS A 87 -0.87 21.24 -6.69
CA LYS A 87 -0.95 21.25 -8.16
C LYS A 87 -0.42 19.97 -8.78
N SER A 88 0.56 19.29 -8.20
CA SER A 88 1.07 18.00 -8.70
C SER A 88 0.13 16.86 -8.30
N SER A 89 -0.36 16.85 -7.07
CA SER A 89 -1.45 15.98 -6.62
C SER A 89 -2.74 16.24 -7.42
N ALA A 90 -3.00 17.50 -7.73
CA ALA A 90 -4.07 17.89 -8.63
C ALA A 90 -3.70 17.69 -10.10
N ALA A 91 -2.45 17.50 -10.51
CA ALA A 91 -2.08 17.13 -11.88
C ALA A 91 -2.19 15.62 -12.06
N ASP A 92 -1.94 14.86 -10.99
CA ASP A 92 -2.28 13.45 -10.85
C ASP A 92 -3.82 13.26 -10.76
N PHE A 93 -4.57 14.30 -10.38
CA PHE A 93 -6.05 14.32 -10.34
C PHE A 93 -6.72 15.16 -11.47
N ILE A 94 -5.96 15.95 -12.23
CA ILE A 94 -6.38 16.59 -13.47
C ILE A 94 -6.22 15.49 -14.49
N ILE A 95 -7.28 14.71 -14.56
CA ILE A 95 -7.61 13.79 -15.63
C ILE A 95 -7.27 14.50 -16.95
N PRO A 96 -6.25 14.04 -17.69
CA PRO A 96 -6.19 14.30 -19.12
C PRO A 96 -7.46 13.64 -19.66
N GLU A 97 -8.41 14.46 -20.09
CA GLU A 97 -9.50 14.07 -20.98
C GLU A 97 -10.41 12.93 -20.47
N THR A 98 -11.70 13.22 -20.30
CA THR A 98 -12.74 12.20 -20.00
C THR A 98 -12.78 11.01 -20.98
N ALA A 99 -11.99 11.05 -22.06
CA ALA A 99 -11.66 9.94 -22.93
C ALA A 99 -10.90 8.83 -22.19
N ASP A 100 -9.83 9.10 -21.42
CA ASP A 100 -9.00 8.04 -20.82
C ASP A 100 -9.72 7.26 -19.72
N LEU A 101 -10.60 7.89 -18.94
CA LEU A 101 -11.44 7.18 -17.97
C LEU A 101 -12.54 6.34 -18.66
N LYS A 102 -13.12 6.85 -19.75
CA LYS A 102 -14.08 6.08 -20.56
C LYS A 102 -13.38 4.92 -21.28
N GLU A 103 -12.21 5.15 -21.86
CA GLU A 103 -11.35 4.18 -22.52
C GLU A 103 -10.89 3.12 -21.51
N ALA A 104 -10.40 3.52 -20.33
CA ALA A 104 -10.05 2.62 -19.25
C ALA A 104 -11.26 1.79 -18.79
N LYS A 105 -12.45 2.40 -18.69
CA LYS A 105 -13.66 1.66 -18.33
C LYS A 105 -14.12 0.71 -19.44
N ILE A 106 -13.98 1.09 -20.70
CA ILE A 106 -14.25 0.24 -21.86
C ILE A 106 -13.29 -0.95 -21.88
N ILE A 107 -11.99 -0.72 -21.62
CA ILE A 107 -10.98 -1.78 -21.54
C ILE A 107 -11.26 -2.69 -20.34
N GLU A 108 -11.62 -2.15 -19.18
CA GLU A 108 -11.99 -2.94 -17.99
C GLU A 108 -13.24 -3.78 -18.26
N LEU A 109 -14.27 -3.20 -18.85
CA LEU A 109 -15.49 -3.91 -19.24
C LEU A 109 -15.20 -4.95 -20.33
N ALA A 110 -14.30 -4.67 -21.28
CA ALA A 110 -13.88 -5.62 -22.31
C ALA A 110 -13.10 -6.80 -21.71
N ARG A 111 -12.20 -6.55 -20.74
CA ARG A 111 -11.51 -7.59 -19.97
C ARG A 111 -12.51 -8.43 -19.20
N LYS A 112 -13.43 -7.81 -18.46
CA LYS A 112 -14.49 -8.51 -17.73
C LYS A 112 -15.39 -9.33 -18.67
N ASN A 113 -15.71 -8.82 -19.86
CA ASN A 113 -16.48 -9.55 -20.87
C ASN A 113 -15.69 -10.74 -21.41
N LYS A 114 -14.39 -10.58 -21.66
CA LYS A 114 -13.49 -11.69 -22.04
C LYS A 114 -13.42 -12.75 -20.94
N ASP A 115 -13.27 -12.35 -19.69
CA ASP A 115 -13.19 -13.27 -18.55
C ASP A 115 -14.52 -14.00 -18.35
N LEU A 116 -15.66 -13.31 -18.47
CA LEU A 116 -16.98 -13.92 -18.46
C LEU A 116 -17.16 -14.90 -19.62
N ARG A 117 -16.67 -14.59 -20.82
CA ARG A 117 -16.69 -15.51 -21.97
C ARG A 117 -15.83 -16.75 -21.72
N VAL A 118 -14.63 -16.58 -21.17
CA VAL A 118 -13.73 -17.69 -20.81
C VAL A 118 -14.36 -18.56 -19.72
N ASN A 119 -14.92 -17.96 -18.68
CA ASN A 119 -15.60 -18.69 -17.61
C ASN A 119 -16.85 -19.40 -18.13
N MET A 120 -17.66 -18.76 -18.98
CA MET A 120 -18.79 -19.40 -19.64
C MET A 120 -18.33 -20.58 -20.51
N ALA A 121 -17.24 -20.45 -21.26
CA ALA A 121 -16.70 -21.55 -22.05
C ALA A 121 -16.19 -22.71 -21.17
N LYS A 122 -15.52 -22.40 -20.05
CA LYS A 122 -15.09 -23.39 -19.05
C LYS A 122 -16.30 -24.09 -18.41
N GLU A 123 -17.32 -23.36 -17.99
CA GLU A 123 -18.53 -23.92 -17.40
C GLU A 123 -19.35 -24.72 -18.42
N LYS A 124 -19.44 -24.27 -19.68
CA LYS A 124 -20.00 -25.08 -20.77
C LYS A 124 -19.21 -26.36 -21.00
N GLY A 125 -17.87 -26.29 -20.95
CA GLY A 125 -17.00 -27.46 -21.04
C GLY A 125 -17.26 -28.45 -19.91
N LYS A 126 -17.33 -27.97 -18.66
CA LYS A 126 -17.70 -28.80 -17.50
C LYS A 126 -19.10 -29.39 -17.65
N ASN A 127 -20.07 -28.59 -18.10
CA ASN A 127 -21.44 -29.04 -18.31
C ASN A 127 -21.50 -30.15 -19.37
N ILE A 128 -20.78 -30.03 -20.49
CA ILE A 128 -20.65 -31.10 -21.50
C ILE A 128 -20.02 -32.36 -20.89
N THR A 129 -18.96 -32.22 -20.07
CA THR A 129 -18.35 -33.40 -19.42
C THR A 129 -19.28 -34.06 -18.41
N LEU A 130 -20.02 -33.26 -17.63
CA LEU A 130 -21.00 -33.75 -16.67
C LEU A 130 -22.18 -34.39 -17.40
N GLN A 131 -22.65 -33.80 -18.49
CA GLN A 131 -23.73 -34.34 -19.29
C GLN A 131 -23.34 -35.69 -19.92
N ARG A 132 -22.11 -35.82 -20.45
CA ARG A 132 -21.56 -37.11 -20.89
C ARG A 132 -21.38 -38.12 -19.76
N GLN A 133 -21.12 -37.65 -18.53
CA GLN A 133 -21.03 -38.54 -17.37
C GLN A 133 -22.43 -39.00 -16.93
N VAL A 134 -23.41 -38.11 -16.95
CA VAL A 134 -24.82 -38.44 -16.69
C VAL A 134 -25.34 -39.41 -17.74
N GLU A 135 -25.05 -39.19 -19.02
CA GLU A 135 -25.42 -40.09 -20.12
C GLU A 135 -24.79 -41.47 -19.92
N ARG A 136 -23.47 -41.54 -19.64
CA ARG A 136 -22.81 -42.82 -19.30
C ARG A 136 -23.40 -43.52 -18.08
N LEU A 137 -23.71 -42.78 -17.02
CA LEU A 137 -24.34 -43.33 -15.82
C LEU A 137 -25.79 -43.76 -16.07
N GLN A 138 -26.50 -43.09 -16.98
CA GLN A 138 -27.83 -43.48 -17.43
C GLN A 138 -27.75 -44.77 -18.25
N ASP A 139 -26.81 -44.88 -19.18
CA ASP A 139 -26.56 -46.10 -19.96
C ASP A 139 -26.14 -47.27 -19.05
N GLU A 140 -25.27 -47.00 -18.07
CA GLU A 140 -24.86 -47.98 -17.06
C GLU A 140 -26.04 -48.37 -16.17
N LEU A 141 -26.92 -47.44 -15.79
CA LEU A 141 -28.15 -47.75 -15.07
C LEU A 141 -29.16 -48.53 -15.91
N THR A 142 -29.25 -48.30 -17.22
CA THR A 142 -30.11 -49.09 -18.10
C THR A 142 -29.58 -50.51 -18.24
N VAL A 143 -28.26 -50.67 -18.46
CA VAL A 143 -27.61 -51.99 -18.48
C VAL A 143 -27.75 -52.66 -17.12
N LEU A 144 -27.55 -51.94 -16.01
CA LEU A 144 -27.73 -52.48 -14.68
C LEU A 144 -29.19 -52.87 -14.42
N LYS A 145 -30.18 -52.10 -14.83
CA LYS A 145 -31.60 -52.48 -14.73
C LYS A 145 -31.94 -53.69 -15.61
N GLU A 146 -31.37 -53.80 -16.80
CA GLU A 146 -31.51 -54.96 -17.68
C GLU A 146 -30.83 -56.20 -17.08
N THR A 147 -29.64 -56.06 -16.50
CA THR A 147 -28.96 -57.15 -15.79
C THR A 147 -29.61 -57.49 -14.44
N GLN A 148 -30.23 -56.54 -13.75
CA GLN A 148 -30.98 -56.74 -12.51
C GLN A 148 -32.35 -57.39 -12.79
N ALA A 149 -32.93 -57.16 -13.97
CA ALA A 149 -34.05 -57.96 -14.49
C ALA A 149 -33.65 -59.42 -14.79
N LEU A 150 -32.35 -59.69 -14.98
CA LEU A 150 -31.76 -61.03 -15.15
C LEU A 150 -31.21 -61.65 -13.84
N SER A 151 -31.01 -60.86 -12.77
CA SER A 151 -30.31 -61.28 -11.55
C SER A 151 -31.10 -61.01 -10.26
N ASN A 152 -32.39 -61.33 -10.25
CA ASN A 152 -33.18 -61.30 -9.02
C ASN A 152 -32.91 -62.55 -8.18
N VAL A 153 -31.66 -62.73 -7.74
CA VAL A 153 -31.25 -63.71 -6.73
C VAL A 153 -30.21 -63.07 -5.81
N GLN A 154 -30.63 -62.92 -4.56
CA GLN A 154 -29.86 -62.88 -3.31
C GLN A 154 -29.24 -61.55 -2.83
N SER A 155 -29.77 -61.18 -1.67
CA SER A 155 -29.35 -60.21 -0.67
C SER A 155 -28.27 -60.76 0.26
N ASP A 156 -27.72 -59.83 1.06
CA ASP A 156 -27.07 -60.02 2.37
C ASP A 156 -25.56 -60.31 2.43
N SER A 157 -24.76 -59.24 2.32
CA SER A 157 -23.40 -59.16 2.89
C SER A 157 -23.04 -57.73 3.32
N SER A 158 -23.89 -57.08 4.11
CA SER A 158 -23.85 -55.62 4.34
C SER A 158 -22.64 -55.08 5.13
N ASN A 159 -21.90 -55.91 5.89
CA ASN A 159 -20.77 -55.42 6.68
C ASN A 159 -19.42 -55.54 5.97
N ASP A 160 -19.17 -56.65 5.26
CA ASP A 160 -17.98 -56.78 4.42
C ASP A 160 -18.01 -55.78 3.25
N ASN A 161 -19.21 -55.41 2.79
CA ASN A 161 -19.39 -54.45 1.71
C ASN A 161 -18.92 -53.04 2.11
N GLU A 162 -19.19 -52.59 3.34
CA GLU A 162 -18.75 -51.26 3.78
C GLU A 162 -17.24 -51.23 4.07
N GLU A 163 -16.65 -52.31 4.62
CA GLU A 163 -15.20 -52.40 4.79
C GLU A 163 -14.46 -52.52 3.45
N LEU A 164 -14.98 -53.31 2.51
CA LEU A 164 -14.46 -53.40 1.15
C LEU A 164 -14.58 -52.07 0.41
N LYS A 165 -15.65 -51.30 0.64
CA LYS A 165 -15.84 -49.96 0.08
C LYS A 165 -14.88 -48.93 0.67
N ILE A 166 -14.57 -49.00 1.97
CA ILE A 166 -13.53 -48.18 2.61
C ILE A 166 -12.14 -48.57 2.07
N LYS A 167 -11.84 -49.87 1.95
CA LYS A 167 -10.59 -50.36 1.34
C LYS A 167 -10.48 -49.95 -0.14
N LEU A 168 -11.57 -50.00 -0.89
CA LEU A 168 -11.62 -49.57 -2.29
C LEU A 168 -11.45 -48.04 -2.42
N SER A 169 -12.03 -47.26 -1.52
CA SER A 169 -11.83 -45.80 -1.44
C SER A 169 -10.38 -45.45 -1.11
N SER A 170 -9.77 -46.11 -0.12
CA SER A 170 -8.37 -45.90 0.25
C SER A 170 -7.37 -46.41 -0.81
N ALA A 171 -7.70 -47.49 -1.53
CA ALA A 171 -6.94 -47.94 -2.69
C ALA A 171 -7.06 -46.94 -3.84
N ASN A 172 -8.25 -46.35 -4.06
CA ASN A 172 -8.46 -45.34 -5.09
C ASN A 172 -7.71 -44.03 -4.79
N THR A 173 -7.65 -43.57 -3.54
CA THR A 173 -6.85 -42.39 -3.19
C THR A 173 -5.37 -42.65 -3.40
N ARG A 174 -4.86 -43.81 -2.96
CA ARG A 174 -3.47 -44.24 -3.23
C ARG A 174 -3.17 -44.35 -4.73
N LEU A 175 -4.11 -44.86 -5.52
CA LEU A 175 -3.99 -44.93 -6.98
C LEU A 175 -3.91 -43.52 -7.59
N THR A 176 -4.71 -42.57 -7.12
CA THR A 176 -4.65 -41.18 -7.60
C THR A 176 -3.35 -40.49 -7.22
N GLU A 177 -2.84 -40.73 -6.02
CA GLU A 177 -1.55 -40.20 -5.56
C GLU A 177 -0.39 -40.80 -6.36
N ALA A 178 -0.39 -42.12 -6.57
CA ALA A 178 0.60 -42.79 -7.41
C ALA A 178 0.56 -42.30 -8.87
N ARG A 179 -0.64 -42.03 -9.42
CA ARG A 179 -0.78 -41.43 -10.76
C ARG A 179 -0.20 -40.01 -10.80
N LEU A 180 -0.40 -39.21 -9.76
CA LEU A 180 0.16 -37.87 -9.67
C LEU A 180 1.71 -37.91 -9.54
N GLN A 181 2.24 -38.80 -8.71
CA GLN A 181 3.67 -39.01 -8.57
C GLN A 181 4.29 -39.48 -9.90
N LEU A 182 3.66 -40.44 -10.60
CA LEU A 182 4.08 -40.89 -11.94
C LEU A 182 4.08 -39.74 -12.96
N GLN A 183 3.07 -38.87 -12.92
CA GLN A 183 3.03 -37.69 -13.78
C GLN A 183 4.18 -36.72 -13.45
N ASN A 184 4.46 -36.51 -12.17
CA ASN A 184 5.53 -35.61 -11.73
C ASN A 184 6.92 -36.16 -12.12
N THR A 185 7.18 -37.45 -11.89
CA THR A 185 8.44 -38.10 -12.31
C THR A 185 8.60 -38.10 -13.82
N LYS A 186 7.51 -38.25 -14.59
CA LYS A 186 7.53 -38.12 -16.06
C LYS A 186 7.86 -36.68 -16.51
N GLN A 187 7.36 -35.67 -15.81
CA GLN A 187 7.70 -34.27 -16.08
C GLN A 187 9.17 -33.97 -15.75
N GLU A 188 9.67 -34.43 -14.61
CA GLU A 188 11.08 -34.30 -14.24
C GLU A 188 11.99 -35.05 -15.22
N LEU A 189 11.62 -36.27 -15.64
CA LEU A 189 12.33 -37.02 -16.67
C LEU A 189 12.36 -36.24 -18.00
N SER A 190 11.26 -35.61 -18.41
CA SER A 190 11.22 -34.78 -19.62
C SER A 190 12.09 -33.53 -19.51
N LYS A 191 12.17 -32.90 -18.33
CA LYS A 191 13.06 -31.75 -18.08
C LYS A 191 14.52 -32.16 -18.15
N VAL A 192 14.90 -33.26 -17.50
CA VAL A 192 16.26 -33.81 -17.54
C VAL A 192 16.63 -34.25 -18.95
N GLN A 193 15.73 -34.91 -19.66
CA GLN A 193 15.90 -35.29 -21.06
C GLN A 193 16.11 -34.05 -21.95
N ARG A 194 15.36 -32.97 -21.73
CA ARG A 194 15.51 -31.70 -22.46
C ARG A 194 16.81 -30.97 -22.10
N ALA A 195 17.24 -31.00 -20.84
CA ALA A 195 18.53 -30.45 -20.43
C ALA A 195 19.67 -31.22 -21.10
N LEU A 196 19.62 -32.55 -21.06
CA LEU A 196 20.59 -33.40 -21.73
C LEU A 196 20.56 -33.18 -23.25
N GLN A 197 19.38 -33.04 -23.87
CA GLN A 197 19.27 -32.75 -25.31
C GLN A 197 19.83 -31.37 -25.69
N LYS A 198 19.75 -30.37 -24.81
CA LYS A 198 20.40 -29.06 -25.03
C LYS A 198 21.93 -29.17 -24.97
N GLU A 199 22.46 -29.95 -24.04
CA GLU A 199 23.90 -30.25 -23.94
C GLU A 199 24.38 -31.11 -25.12
N VAL A 200 23.50 -31.98 -25.63
CA VAL A 200 23.78 -32.93 -26.72
C VAL A 200 23.58 -32.32 -28.12
N GLY A 201 22.76 -31.27 -28.23
CA GLY A 201 22.31 -30.71 -29.50
C GLY A 201 21.10 -31.46 -30.09
N ASP A 202 20.23 -30.72 -30.78
CA ASP A 202 18.90 -31.19 -31.22
C ASP A 202 18.92 -32.35 -32.23
N ASN A 203 20.08 -32.73 -32.76
CA ASN A 203 20.22 -33.67 -33.87
C ASN A 203 20.76 -35.07 -33.48
N THR A 204 20.95 -35.37 -32.18
CA THR A 204 21.44 -36.70 -31.75
C THR A 204 20.40 -37.41 -30.88
N PRO A 205 19.89 -38.60 -31.26
CA PRO A 205 18.96 -39.35 -30.43
C PRO A 205 19.68 -39.85 -29.17
N LEU A 206 19.14 -39.48 -28.00
CA LEU A 206 19.68 -39.82 -26.67
C LEU A 206 19.88 -41.33 -26.45
N THR A 207 19.17 -42.16 -27.21
CA THR A 207 19.34 -43.62 -27.25
C THR A 207 20.74 -44.04 -27.70
N LYS A 208 21.42 -43.28 -28.57
CA LYS A 208 22.80 -43.57 -29.02
C LYS A 208 23.87 -43.16 -28.03
N ILE A 209 23.53 -42.35 -27.02
CA ILE A 209 24.48 -41.88 -25.98
C ILE A 209 24.40 -42.77 -24.75
N LEU A 210 23.23 -43.34 -24.46
CA LEU A 210 23.05 -44.32 -23.38
C LEU A 210 23.76 -45.66 -23.64
N HIS A 211 24.12 -45.99 -24.89
CA HIS A 211 24.91 -47.18 -25.18
C HIS A 211 26.39 -46.87 -24.88
N GLU A 212 26.99 -47.61 -23.95
CA GLU A 212 28.34 -47.38 -23.38
C GLU A 212 29.50 -47.38 -24.40
N GLN A 213 29.26 -47.73 -25.66
CA GLN A 213 30.23 -47.66 -26.77
C GLN A 213 30.04 -46.44 -27.68
N SER A 214 29.46 -45.35 -27.16
CA SER A 214 29.32 -44.10 -27.91
C SER A 214 30.58 -43.26 -27.74
N ASN A 215 31.39 -43.13 -28.81
CA ASN A 215 32.55 -42.23 -28.88
C ASN A 215 32.15 -40.73 -28.92
N TRP A 216 31.04 -40.38 -28.29
CA TRP A 216 30.40 -39.08 -28.39
C TRP A 216 31.14 -38.07 -27.49
N LYS A 217 32.02 -37.27 -28.11
CA LYS A 217 32.75 -36.17 -27.49
C LYS A 217 31.82 -34.95 -27.51
N GLY A 218 31.41 -34.47 -26.33
CA GLY A 218 30.29 -33.54 -26.21
C GLY A 218 30.40 -32.25 -27.03
N ARG A 219 29.26 -31.62 -27.32
CA ARG A 219 29.13 -30.39 -28.12
C ARG A 219 30.01 -29.25 -27.62
N ALA A 220 30.21 -29.13 -26.31
CA ALA A 220 31.11 -28.13 -25.73
C ALA A 220 32.56 -28.33 -26.20
N GLN A 221 33.01 -29.58 -26.32
CA GLN A 221 34.34 -29.94 -26.80
C GLN A 221 34.47 -29.71 -28.31
N GLU A 222 33.44 -30.05 -29.09
CA GLU A 222 33.42 -29.81 -30.53
C GLU A 222 33.41 -28.31 -30.86
N ILE A 223 32.62 -27.50 -30.12
CA ILE A 223 32.63 -26.04 -30.24
C ILE A 223 34.00 -25.47 -29.90
N GLN A 224 34.68 -26.01 -28.87
CA GLN A 224 36.02 -25.56 -28.52
C GLN A 224 37.02 -25.84 -29.64
N VAL A 225 37.02 -27.06 -30.19
CA VAL A 225 37.88 -27.44 -31.32
C VAL A 225 37.61 -26.57 -32.55
N LEU A 226 36.34 -26.29 -32.86
CA LEU A 226 35.97 -25.40 -33.97
C LEU A 226 36.40 -23.95 -33.73
N LYS A 227 36.28 -23.44 -32.51
CA LYS A 227 36.76 -22.10 -32.14
C LYS A 227 38.27 -21.97 -32.30
N ASP A 228 39.03 -22.99 -31.90
CA ASP A 228 40.48 -23.00 -32.06
C ASP A 228 40.88 -23.09 -33.54
N LYS A 229 40.17 -23.89 -34.35
CA LYS A 229 40.35 -23.93 -35.82
C LYS A 229 40.06 -22.59 -36.49
N VAL A 230 39.00 -21.90 -36.05
CA VAL A 230 38.64 -20.56 -36.55
C VAL A 230 39.69 -19.52 -36.14
N ARG A 231 40.27 -19.62 -34.94
CA ARG A 231 41.38 -18.76 -34.52
C ARG A 231 42.60 -18.98 -35.41
N GLU A 232 42.98 -20.23 -35.63
CA GLU A 232 44.10 -20.61 -36.50
C GLU A 232 43.92 -20.11 -37.95
N LEU A 233 42.72 -20.24 -38.52
CA LEU A 233 42.42 -19.75 -39.86
C LEU A 233 42.39 -18.23 -39.93
N LYS A 234 41.90 -17.55 -38.89
CA LYS A 234 41.97 -16.10 -38.78
C LYS A 234 43.41 -15.63 -38.70
N ASP A 235 44.24 -16.29 -37.91
CA ASP A 235 45.67 -15.98 -37.77
C ASP A 235 46.42 -16.22 -39.09
N LYS A 236 46.06 -17.26 -39.85
CA LYS A 236 46.58 -17.48 -41.21
C LYS A 236 46.14 -16.38 -42.19
N ILE A 237 44.88 -15.93 -42.13
CA ILE A 237 44.37 -14.84 -42.98
C ILE A 237 45.01 -13.51 -42.61
N THR A 238 45.24 -13.20 -41.34
CA THR A 238 45.93 -11.97 -40.94
C THR A 238 47.40 -11.98 -41.39
N LEU A 239 48.06 -13.15 -41.34
CA LEU A 239 49.41 -13.33 -41.88
C LEU A 239 49.47 -13.10 -43.40
N LEU A 240 48.54 -13.68 -44.15
CA LEU A 240 48.44 -13.53 -45.62
C LEU A 240 47.97 -12.13 -46.04
N SER A 241 47.08 -11.52 -45.28
CA SER A 241 46.59 -10.14 -45.47
C SER A 241 47.68 -9.11 -45.22
N ASN A 242 48.54 -9.32 -44.22
CA ASN A 242 49.67 -8.44 -43.94
C ASN A 242 50.87 -8.67 -44.89
N GLY A 243 50.90 -9.80 -45.59
CA GLY A 243 51.94 -10.14 -46.58
C GLY A 243 51.79 -9.48 -47.96
N SER A 244 50.65 -8.84 -48.28
CA SER A 244 50.41 -8.29 -49.63
C SER A 244 51.02 -6.89 -49.88
N ARG A 245 51.95 -6.41 -49.05
CA ARG A 245 52.59 -5.07 -49.24
C ARG A 245 54.11 -5.02 -49.05
N ALA A 246 54.83 -6.14 -49.07
CA ALA A 246 56.28 -6.12 -49.02
C ALA A 246 56.89 -7.14 -49.99
N SER A 247 57.35 -6.63 -51.14
CA SER A 247 58.34 -7.30 -51.97
C SER A 247 59.67 -7.30 -51.19
N GLY A 248 60.06 -8.46 -50.66
CA GLY A 248 61.33 -8.62 -49.95
C GLY A 248 61.59 -10.08 -49.57
N ASP A 249 62.57 -10.68 -50.25
CA ASP A 249 63.33 -11.91 -49.98
C ASP A 249 62.64 -13.09 -49.25
N VAL A 250 62.28 -14.08 -50.06
CA VAL A 250 61.73 -15.40 -49.69
C VAL A 250 62.57 -16.13 -48.62
N ASN A 251 63.89 -15.89 -48.57
CA ASN A 251 64.80 -16.57 -47.65
C ASN A 251 64.74 -16.05 -46.20
N GLU A 252 64.30 -14.80 -45.97
CA GLU A 252 64.19 -14.25 -44.62
C GLU A 252 62.89 -14.68 -43.93
N ILE A 253 61.82 -14.87 -44.72
CA ILE A 253 60.54 -15.40 -44.26
C ILE A 253 60.64 -16.90 -43.95
N GLU A 254 61.38 -17.67 -44.75
CA GLU A 254 61.61 -19.09 -44.49
C GLU A 254 62.46 -19.32 -43.22
N ASN A 255 63.46 -18.47 -42.97
CA ASN A 255 64.26 -18.54 -41.75
C ASN A 255 63.49 -18.10 -40.49
N GLN A 256 62.62 -17.08 -40.58
CA GLN A 256 61.77 -16.68 -39.46
C GLN A 256 60.63 -17.67 -39.19
N ALA A 257 60.09 -18.32 -40.23
CA ALA A 257 59.12 -19.40 -40.10
C ALA A 257 59.75 -20.66 -39.46
N ASN A 258 60.96 -21.03 -39.87
CA ASN A 258 61.71 -22.14 -39.27
C ASN A 258 62.11 -21.86 -37.81
N GLU A 259 62.47 -20.62 -37.46
CA GLU A 259 62.75 -20.25 -36.06
C GLU A 259 61.48 -20.22 -35.19
N ALA A 260 60.34 -19.83 -35.76
CA ALA A 260 59.03 -19.89 -35.10
C ALA A 260 58.55 -21.34 -34.93
N GLU A 261 58.75 -22.22 -35.91
CA GLU A 261 58.50 -23.66 -35.78
C GLU A 261 59.39 -24.28 -34.70
N LEU A 262 60.68 -23.96 -34.66
CA LEU A 262 61.59 -24.40 -33.59
C LEU A 262 61.21 -23.87 -32.20
N ARG A 263 60.63 -22.67 -32.11
CA ARG A 263 60.07 -22.14 -30.86
C ARG A 263 58.81 -22.88 -30.42
N ILE A 264 57.88 -23.12 -31.34
CA ILE A 264 56.64 -23.86 -31.06
C ILE A 264 56.97 -25.32 -30.69
N MET A 265 57.94 -25.95 -31.36
CA MET A 265 58.41 -27.30 -31.07
C MET A 265 59.15 -27.38 -29.73
N ARG A 266 59.91 -26.34 -29.34
CA ARG A 266 60.48 -26.22 -27.98
C ARG A 266 59.41 -25.98 -26.90
N GLN A 267 58.39 -25.18 -27.19
CA GLN A 267 57.29 -24.91 -26.26
C GLN A 267 56.44 -26.18 -26.05
N PHE A 268 56.21 -26.94 -27.12
CA PHE A 268 55.51 -28.21 -27.10
C PHE A 268 56.33 -29.32 -26.42
N ASN A 269 57.65 -29.42 -26.66
CA ASN A 269 58.51 -30.35 -25.90
C ASN A 269 58.58 -29.98 -24.40
N MET A 270 58.55 -28.70 -24.06
CA MET A 270 58.53 -28.23 -22.66
C MET A 270 57.17 -28.45 -21.97
N GLU A 271 56.07 -28.55 -22.73
CA GLU A 271 54.74 -28.97 -22.25
C GLU A 271 54.57 -30.50 -22.21
N ILE A 272 55.22 -31.23 -23.12
CA ILE A 272 55.31 -32.70 -23.07
C ILE A 272 56.17 -33.15 -21.90
N ASP A 273 57.27 -32.46 -21.54
CA ASP A 273 58.03 -32.78 -20.33
C ASP A 273 57.25 -32.45 -19.04
N LYS A 274 56.31 -31.49 -19.10
CA LYS A 274 55.36 -31.21 -18.00
C LYS A 274 54.20 -32.22 -17.93
N ALA A 275 53.84 -32.88 -19.02
CA ALA A 275 52.77 -33.89 -19.07
C ALA A 275 53.30 -35.34 -18.96
N GLY A 276 54.55 -35.59 -19.35
CA GLY A 276 55.19 -36.91 -19.45
C GLY A 276 55.89 -37.37 -18.18
N ASN A 277 56.18 -36.48 -17.22
CA ASN A 277 56.87 -36.86 -15.99
C ASN A 277 55.93 -37.22 -14.81
N SER A 278 54.67 -37.58 -15.08
CA SER A 278 53.71 -38.00 -14.04
C SER A 278 53.92 -39.43 -13.52
N ASN A 279 54.87 -40.21 -14.07
CA ASN A 279 55.01 -41.63 -13.69
C ASN A 279 56.31 -42.02 -12.99
N ASN A 280 57.24 -41.09 -12.69
CA ASN A 280 58.28 -41.38 -11.70
C ASN A 280 59.02 -40.12 -11.22
N SER A 281 58.56 -39.48 -10.15
CA SER A 281 59.45 -38.80 -9.20
C SER A 281 58.67 -38.44 -7.94
N HIS A 282 58.80 -39.33 -6.98
CA HIS A 282 58.70 -39.05 -5.56
C HIS A 282 59.56 -37.80 -5.23
N LEU A 283 59.03 -36.91 -4.37
CA LEU A 283 59.69 -35.77 -3.71
C LEU A 283 59.90 -34.47 -4.52
N ILE A 284 59.08 -33.45 -4.20
CA ILE A 284 59.41 -32.03 -3.89
C ILE A 284 58.24 -31.10 -4.29
N GLY A 285 57.67 -30.36 -3.32
CA GLY A 285 56.80 -29.19 -3.58
C GLY A 285 55.47 -29.11 -2.79
N SER A 286 55.51 -29.09 -1.45
CA SER A 286 54.32 -29.04 -0.57
C SER A 286 53.74 -27.63 -0.32
N SER A 287 54.31 -26.55 -0.90
CA SER A 287 53.82 -25.17 -0.69
C SER A 287 52.68 -24.76 -1.64
N SER A 288 52.82 -24.88 -2.98
CA SER A 288 51.81 -24.31 -3.90
C SER A 288 50.44 -25.00 -3.92
N ARG A 289 50.31 -26.25 -3.43
CA ARG A 289 48.99 -26.89 -3.26
C ARG A 289 48.22 -26.35 -2.06
N LYS A 290 48.90 -25.90 -1.01
CA LYS A 290 48.23 -25.34 0.17
C LYS A 290 47.60 -23.99 -0.16
N ASP A 291 48.28 -23.18 -0.95
CA ASP A 291 47.79 -21.83 -1.32
C ASP A 291 46.53 -21.89 -2.19
N PHE A 292 46.49 -22.79 -3.19
CA PHE A 292 45.29 -22.99 -4.02
C PHE A 292 44.10 -23.56 -3.22
N HIS A 293 44.36 -24.50 -2.31
CA HIS A 293 43.30 -25.04 -1.45
C HIS A 293 42.76 -24.01 -0.46
N GLU A 294 43.60 -23.12 0.07
CA GLU A 294 43.16 -22.07 1.00
C GLU A 294 42.34 -21.00 0.28
N GLU A 295 42.72 -20.61 -0.95
CA GLU A 295 41.96 -19.66 -1.76
C GLU A 295 40.58 -20.20 -2.14
N HIS A 296 40.49 -21.47 -2.56
CA HIS A 296 39.22 -22.11 -2.90
C HIS A 296 38.30 -22.28 -1.67
N LYS A 297 38.89 -22.52 -0.50
CA LYS A 297 38.17 -22.62 0.78
C LYS A 297 37.59 -21.26 1.19
N ILE A 298 38.34 -20.17 1.02
CA ILE A 298 37.85 -18.81 1.25
C ILE A 298 36.69 -18.47 0.32
N GLN A 299 36.78 -18.79 -0.97
CA GLN A 299 35.68 -18.55 -1.93
C GLN A 299 34.40 -19.35 -1.58
N ILE A 300 34.55 -20.59 -1.08
CA ILE A 300 33.41 -21.39 -0.61
C ILE A 300 32.76 -20.74 0.61
N GLU A 301 33.55 -20.29 1.58
CA GLU A 301 33.04 -19.60 2.77
C GLU A 301 32.38 -18.26 2.44
N GLU A 302 32.96 -17.45 1.53
CA GLU A 302 32.33 -16.23 1.05
C GLU A 302 30.99 -16.49 0.35
N THR A 303 30.92 -17.55 -0.47
CA THR A 303 29.68 -17.94 -1.16
C THR A 303 28.62 -18.42 -0.16
N ARG A 304 29.03 -19.13 0.89
CA ARG A 304 28.15 -19.54 1.99
C ARG A 304 27.65 -18.35 2.79
N ALA A 305 28.53 -17.43 3.17
CA ALA A 305 28.18 -16.21 3.89
C ALA A 305 27.18 -15.35 3.10
N LYS A 306 27.39 -15.18 1.78
CA LYS A 306 26.44 -14.48 0.89
C LYS A 306 25.08 -15.18 0.85
N LYS A 307 25.04 -16.51 0.79
CA LYS A 307 23.78 -17.27 0.83
C LYS A 307 23.06 -17.13 2.17
N VAL A 308 23.78 -17.18 3.29
CA VAL A 308 23.20 -16.99 4.62
C VAL A 308 22.60 -15.59 4.75
N ALA A 309 23.34 -14.55 4.37
CA ALA A 309 22.84 -13.17 4.39
C ALA A 309 21.58 -12.99 3.52
N GLN A 310 21.54 -13.60 2.33
CA GLN A 310 20.33 -13.58 1.49
C GLN A 310 19.15 -14.33 2.10
N LEU A 311 19.40 -15.45 2.79
CA LEU A 311 18.34 -16.20 3.48
C LEU A 311 17.79 -15.40 4.67
N GLU A 312 18.65 -14.72 5.44
CA GLU A 312 18.26 -13.84 6.53
C GLU A 312 17.45 -12.63 6.02
N GLU A 313 17.89 -11.99 4.93
CA GLU A 313 17.15 -10.89 4.31
C GLU A 313 15.78 -11.34 3.81
N ASN A 314 15.70 -12.50 3.17
CA ASN A 314 14.43 -13.07 2.71
C ASN A 314 13.53 -13.47 3.88
N ALA A 315 14.09 -13.96 4.98
CA ALA A 315 13.34 -14.27 6.19
C ALA A 315 12.76 -13.01 6.84
N ALA A 316 13.55 -11.93 6.92
CA ALA A 316 13.08 -10.64 7.43
C ALA A 316 11.94 -10.06 6.58
N LYS A 317 12.05 -10.12 5.24
CA LYS A 317 10.97 -9.70 4.34
C LYS A 317 9.72 -10.57 4.48
N ALA A 318 9.88 -11.87 4.70
CA ALA A 318 8.74 -12.76 4.93
C ALA A 318 8.02 -12.40 6.23
N GLU A 319 8.77 -12.07 7.30
CA GLU A 319 8.19 -11.63 8.57
C GLU A 319 7.47 -10.28 8.43
N GLU A 320 8.06 -9.30 7.74
CA GLU A 320 7.44 -8.00 7.45
C GLU A 320 6.13 -8.15 6.68
N LEU A 321 6.13 -8.93 5.60
CA LEU A 321 4.92 -9.23 4.83
C LEU A 321 3.86 -9.94 5.68
N GLN A 322 4.28 -10.81 6.59
CA GLN A 322 3.36 -11.51 7.49
C GLN A 322 2.72 -10.54 8.50
N GLN A 323 3.47 -9.56 9.01
CA GLN A 323 2.94 -8.50 9.86
C GLN A 323 1.96 -7.60 9.07
N GLU A 324 2.28 -7.25 7.82
CA GLU A 324 1.39 -6.47 6.96
C GLU A 324 0.07 -7.21 6.68
N ILE A 325 0.13 -8.52 6.41
CA ILE A 325 -1.07 -9.36 6.25
C ILE A 325 -1.96 -9.31 7.50
N VAL A 326 -1.36 -9.39 8.70
CA VAL A 326 -2.12 -9.32 9.95
C VAL A 326 -2.77 -7.94 10.11
N ALA A 327 -2.04 -6.86 9.86
CA ALA A 327 -2.55 -5.50 9.93
C ALA A 327 -3.70 -5.26 8.94
N VAL A 328 -3.58 -5.75 7.70
CA VAL A 328 -4.63 -5.65 6.68
C VAL A 328 -5.86 -6.47 7.07
N LYS A 329 -5.69 -7.68 7.64
CA LYS A 329 -6.81 -8.48 8.16
C LYS A 329 -7.57 -7.75 9.26
N GLN A 330 -6.87 -7.14 10.21
CA GLN A 330 -7.53 -6.36 11.28
C GLN A 330 -8.31 -5.16 10.72
N LYS A 331 -7.76 -4.45 9.73
CA LYS A 331 -8.48 -3.36 9.03
C LYS A 331 -9.71 -3.91 8.29
N PHE A 332 -9.57 -5.05 7.60
CA PHE A 332 -10.68 -5.69 6.91
C PHE A 332 -11.81 -6.09 7.86
N ASP A 333 -11.49 -6.71 8.99
CA ASP A 333 -12.48 -7.12 9.99
C ASP A 333 -13.19 -5.91 10.61
N SER A 334 -12.45 -4.82 10.87
CA SER A 334 -13.01 -3.56 11.36
C SER A 334 -13.98 -2.93 10.36
N VAL A 335 -13.62 -2.88 9.07
CA VAL A 335 -14.49 -2.37 7.99
C VAL A 335 -15.70 -3.27 7.80
N LYS A 336 -15.52 -4.59 7.89
CA LYS A 336 -16.62 -5.56 7.81
C LYS A 336 -17.63 -5.38 8.94
N ALA A 337 -17.16 -5.18 10.17
CA ALA A 337 -18.02 -4.88 11.31
C ALA A 337 -18.77 -3.55 11.14
N ARG A 338 -18.08 -2.50 10.66
CA ARG A 338 -18.71 -1.21 10.36
C ARG A 338 -19.78 -1.32 9.27
N ASN A 339 -19.52 -2.06 8.20
CA ASN A 339 -20.50 -2.29 7.14
C ASN A 339 -21.74 -3.01 7.68
N LYS A 340 -21.57 -4.04 8.52
CA LYS A 340 -22.70 -4.72 9.15
C LYS A 340 -23.57 -3.77 9.97
N ILE A 341 -22.96 -2.92 10.80
CA ILE A 341 -23.70 -1.93 11.61
C ILE A 341 -24.41 -0.91 10.71
N LEU A 342 -23.77 -0.45 9.63
CA LEU A 342 -24.38 0.48 8.68
C LEU A 342 -25.55 -0.15 7.92
N GLU A 343 -25.43 -1.42 7.53
CA GLU A 343 -26.52 -2.19 6.89
C GLU A 343 -27.71 -2.34 7.84
N GLU A 344 -27.47 -2.65 9.12
CA GLU A 344 -28.51 -2.73 10.16
C GLU A 344 -29.19 -1.37 10.38
N ALA A 345 -28.42 -0.28 10.43
CA ALA A 345 -28.96 1.08 10.55
C ALA A 345 -29.80 1.48 9.33
N GLN A 346 -29.33 1.15 8.12
CA GLN A 346 -30.07 1.39 6.88
C GLN A 346 -31.38 0.60 6.84
N LYS A 347 -31.36 -0.66 7.29
CA LYS A 347 -32.57 -1.48 7.41
C LYS A 347 -33.58 -0.86 8.37
N SER A 348 -33.14 -0.47 9.57
CA SER A 348 -34.00 0.21 10.55
C SER A 348 -34.58 1.52 10.01
N LEU A 349 -33.79 2.30 9.26
CA LEU A 349 -34.27 3.53 8.64
C LEU A 349 -35.33 3.25 7.57
N ASN A 350 -35.16 2.21 6.76
CA ASN A 350 -36.16 1.80 5.78
C ASN A 350 -37.46 1.34 6.44
N GLU A 351 -37.40 0.60 7.54
CA GLU A 351 -38.59 0.19 8.32
C GLU A 351 -39.34 1.42 8.88
N LYS A 352 -38.60 2.40 9.42
CA LYS A 352 -39.18 3.68 9.87
C LYS A 352 -39.81 4.45 8.72
N PHE A 353 -39.15 4.52 7.56
CA PHE A 353 -39.67 5.18 6.37
C PHE A 353 -40.97 4.50 5.88
N GLN A 354 -41.00 3.16 5.81
CA GLN A 354 -42.22 2.42 5.47
C GLN A 354 -43.37 2.72 6.43
N THR A 355 -43.09 2.82 7.73
CA THR A 355 -44.10 3.18 8.72
C THR A 355 -44.67 4.59 8.47
N ILE A 356 -43.80 5.55 8.15
CA ILE A 356 -44.24 6.92 7.81
C ILE A 356 -45.09 6.91 6.54
N VAL A 357 -44.66 6.20 5.50
CA VAL A 357 -45.43 6.06 4.25
C VAL A 357 -46.81 5.47 4.53
N GLN A 358 -46.91 4.45 5.39
CA GLN A 358 -48.19 3.88 5.76
C GLN A 358 -49.08 4.88 6.52
N LYS A 359 -48.50 5.67 7.44
CA LYS A 359 -49.25 6.74 8.13
C LYS A 359 -49.78 7.78 7.15
N THR A 360 -48.93 8.27 6.23
CA THR A 360 -49.37 9.22 5.20
C THR A 360 -50.51 8.65 4.36
N LYS A 361 -50.44 7.37 3.98
CA LYS A 361 -51.52 6.72 3.23
C LYS A 361 -52.82 6.64 4.03
N ASN A 362 -52.74 6.30 5.33
CA ASN A 362 -53.91 6.29 6.21
C ASN A 362 -54.48 7.71 6.40
N ASP A 363 -53.62 8.73 6.49
CA ASP A 363 -54.03 10.13 6.59
C ASP A 363 -54.72 10.59 5.30
N ASP A 364 -54.22 10.18 4.12
CA ASP A 364 -54.86 10.46 2.83
C ASP A 364 -56.26 9.84 2.74
N GLU A 365 -56.41 8.58 3.16
CA GLU A 365 -57.72 7.91 3.25
C GLU A 365 -58.66 8.66 4.21
N PHE A 366 -58.15 9.09 5.37
CA PHE A 366 -58.92 9.87 6.33
C PHE A 366 -59.36 11.22 5.73
N ILE A 367 -58.47 11.94 5.05
CA ILE A 367 -58.79 13.20 4.37
C ILE A 367 -59.87 12.96 3.31
N GLN A 368 -59.78 11.89 2.51
CA GLN A 368 -60.81 11.55 1.52
C GLN A 368 -62.17 11.30 2.16
N THR A 369 -62.23 10.58 3.29
CA THR A 369 -63.50 10.35 4.00
C THR A 369 -64.11 11.66 4.53
N LEU A 370 -63.30 12.54 5.11
CA LEU A 370 -63.74 13.85 5.58
C LEU A 370 -64.22 14.75 4.44
N GLN A 371 -63.51 14.76 3.31
CA GLN A 371 -63.92 15.49 2.11
C GLN A 371 -65.27 14.98 1.60
N THR A 372 -65.45 13.66 1.56
CA THR A 372 -66.70 13.03 1.14
C THR A 372 -67.86 13.40 2.09
N GLN A 373 -67.64 13.34 3.40
CA GLN A 373 -68.64 13.77 4.39
C GLN A 373 -68.99 15.25 4.25
N ASN A 374 -68.01 16.12 4.06
CA ASN A 374 -68.23 17.55 3.82
C ASN A 374 -69.04 17.81 2.55
N GLN A 375 -68.77 17.08 1.46
CA GLN A 375 -69.55 17.16 0.24
C GLN A 375 -71.01 16.72 0.45
N LEU A 376 -71.22 15.61 1.19
CA LEU A 376 -72.56 15.13 1.53
C LEU A 376 -73.32 16.14 2.39
N LEU A 377 -72.68 16.73 3.40
CA LEU A 377 -73.27 17.76 4.25
C LEU A 377 -73.62 19.01 3.44
N LYS A 378 -72.73 19.49 2.57
CA LYS A 378 -73.03 20.60 1.65
C LYS A 378 -74.23 20.30 0.75
N LYS A 379 -74.32 19.07 0.23
CA LYS A 379 -75.45 18.64 -0.60
C LYS A 379 -76.77 18.62 0.18
N LYS A 380 -76.77 18.10 1.42
CA LYS A 380 -77.95 18.15 2.30
C LYS A 380 -78.35 19.59 2.63
N LEU A 381 -77.40 20.46 2.94
CA LEU A 381 -77.65 21.89 3.19
C LEU A 381 -78.27 22.58 1.97
N ALA A 382 -77.75 22.30 0.76
CA ALA A 382 -78.34 22.83 -0.48
C ALA A 382 -79.77 22.31 -0.71
N GLN A 383 -80.03 21.03 -0.41
CA GLN A 383 -81.37 20.44 -0.51
C GLN A 383 -82.36 21.04 0.50
N SER A 384 -81.92 21.28 1.73
CA SER A 384 -82.70 21.98 2.75
C SER A 384 -82.98 23.44 2.36
N ALA A 385 -81.98 24.14 1.81
CA ALA A 385 -82.16 25.50 1.30
C ALA A 385 -83.15 25.58 0.12
N SER A 386 -83.15 24.59 -0.78
CA SER A 386 -84.15 24.51 -1.85
C SER A 386 -85.56 24.20 -1.35
N SER A 387 -85.69 23.47 -0.23
CA SER A 387 -86.99 23.10 0.37
C SER A 387 -87.63 24.22 1.19
N GLN A 388 -86.87 25.28 1.52
CA GLN A 388 -87.32 26.41 2.34
C GLN A 388 -87.80 27.62 1.51
N SER A 389 -87.97 27.46 0.20
CA SER A 389 -88.40 28.52 -0.73
C SER A 389 -89.91 28.69 -0.88
N GLN A 390 -90.72 28.10 0.01
CA GLN A 390 -92.17 28.34 0.08
C GLN A 390 -92.65 28.55 1.53
N GLN A 391 -92.34 29.69 2.15
CA GLN A 391 -93.25 30.38 3.09
C GLN A 391 -92.77 31.85 3.32
N PRO A 392 -93.68 32.83 3.48
CA PRO A 392 -93.32 34.22 3.75
C PRO A 392 -93.36 34.61 5.25
N PHE A 393 -92.34 35.38 5.68
CA PHE A 393 -92.23 36.26 6.88
C PHE A 393 -92.16 35.63 8.29
N PRO A 394 -91.71 36.34 9.36
CA PRO A 394 -91.24 37.74 9.45
C PRO A 394 -89.84 37.95 10.10
N SER A 395 -89.39 39.20 10.01
CA SER A 395 -88.26 39.82 10.68
C SER A 395 -88.36 39.77 12.21
N SER A 396 -87.39 39.10 12.85
CA SER A 396 -87.06 39.30 14.26
C SER A 396 -85.55 39.14 14.43
N GLN A 397 -84.91 40.17 14.99
CA GLN A 397 -83.50 40.17 15.39
C GLN A 397 -83.11 38.89 16.15
N PRO A 398 -81.91 38.32 15.94
CA PRO A 398 -81.36 37.42 16.93
C PRO A 398 -80.83 38.26 18.10
N GLN A 399 -81.59 38.27 19.20
CA GLN A 399 -81.01 38.50 20.52
C GLN A 399 -79.91 37.46 20.74
N ILE A 400 -78.73 37.92 21.16
CA ILE A 400 -77.65 37.07 21.64
C ILE A 400 -78.13 36.39 22.92
N GLN A 401 -78.67 35.18 22.80
CA GLN A 401 -78.80 34.29 23.93
C GLN A 401 -77.43 33.66 24.19
N SER A 402 -76.90 33.92 25.38
CA SER A 402 -75.74 33.25 25.95
C SER A 402 -76.00 31.75 26.00
N VAL A 403 -75.46 31.01 25.04
CA VAL A 403 -75.43 29.55 25.09
C VAL A 403 -74.41 29.16 26.15
N SER A 404 -74.92 28.67 27.27
CA SER A 404 -74.13 27.98 28.28
C SER A 404 -73.45 26.77 27.63
N TYR A 405 -72.12 26.69 27.78
CA TYR A 405 -71.36 25.50 27.41
C TYR A 405 -71.67 24.36 28.40
N GLN A 406 -72.78 23.66 28.18
CA GLN A 406 -72.98 22.35 28.78
C GLN A 406 -72.31 21.31 27.89
N LYS A 407 -71.34 20.62 28.50
CA LYS A 407 -70.60 19.46 28.00
C LYS A 407 -71.41 18.58 27.04
N ALA A 408 -71.19 18.75 25.74
CA ALA A 408 -71.44 17.70 24.76
C ALA A 408 -70.28 16.69 24.81
N SER A 409 -70.20 15.96 25.93
CA SER A 409 -69.40 14.75 26.07
C SER A 409 -70.38 13.59 25.99
N THR A 410 -70.76 13.19 24.79
CA THR A 410 -71.42 11.89 24.59
C THR A 410 -71.35 11.47 23.13
N ALA A 411 -70.91 10.22 22.95
CA ALA A 411 -70.86 9.43 21.72
C ALA A 411 -69.67 9.69 20.76
N LEU A 412 -68.46 9.34 21.24
CA LEU A 412 -67.53 8.57 20.39
C LEU A 412 -68.19 7.21 20.08
N PRO A 413 -68.01 6.62 18.88
CA PRO A 413 -68.65 5.35 18.54
C PRO A 413 -68.20 4.28 19.54
N ALA A 414 -69.15 3.61 20.21
CA ALA A 414 -68.89 2.60 21.24
C ALA A 414 -67.90 1.49 20.80
N ALA A 415 -67.73 1.28 19.50
CA ALA A 415 -66.74 0.37 18.91
C ALA A 415 -65.27 0.81 19.10
N GLN A 416 -65.00 2.11 19.17
CA GLN A 416 -63.63 2.64 19.30
C GLN A 416 -63.16 2.67 20.76
N GLN A 417 -64.07 2.94 21.71
CA GLN A 417 -63.80 2.81 23.14
C GLN A 417 -63.57 1.35 23.55
N THR A 418 -64.40 0.42 23.07
CA THR A 418 -64.24 -1.01 23.37
C THR A 418 -62.93 -1.60 22.82
N ASN A 419 -62.47 -1.15 21.65
CA ASN A 419 -61.17 -1.57 21.13
C ASN A 419 -59.99 -0.95 21.91
N GLN A 420 -60.10 0.32 22.32
CA GLN A 420 -59.08 0.94 23.17
C GLN A 420 -59.02 0.28 24.56
N GLU A 421 -60.16 -0.03 25.17
CA GLU A 421 -60.23 -0.75 26.45
C GLU A 421 -59.58 -2.14 26.36
N LYS A 422 -59.80 -2.88 25.27
CA LYS A 422 -59.14 -4.18 25.04
C LYS A 422 -57.62 -4.05 24.88
N VAL A 423 -57.15 -3.00 24.20
CA VAL A 423 -55.71 -2.74 24.04
C VAL A 423 -55.07 -2.35 25.38
N ILE A 424 -55.74 -1.51 26.17
CA ILE A 424 -55.30 -1.10 27.49
C ILE A 424 -55.26 -2.31 28.44
N ALA A 425 -56.30 -3.16 28.47
CA ALA A 425 -56.32 -4.36 29.29
C ALA A 425 -55.17 -5.33 28.95
N ARG A 426 -54.85 -5.50 27.66
CA ARG A 426 -53.72 -6.32 27.21
C ARG A 426 -52.39 -5.73 27.65
N GLN A 427 -52.22 -4.41 27.53
CA GLN A 427 -51.00 -3.72 27.97
C GLN A 427 -50.82 -3.79 29.48
N GLU A 428 -51.89 -3.63 30.26
CA GLU A 428 -51.86 -3.79 31.71
C GLU A 428 -51.45 -5.21 32.13
N GLN A 429 -51.93 -6.23 31.43
CA GLN A 429 -51.54 -7.62 31.70
C GLN A 429 -50.04 -7.86 31.45
N ILE A 430 -49.49 -7.31 30.36
CA ILE A 430 -48.05 -7.39 30.05
C ILE A 430 -47.23 -6.64 31.10
N ILE A 431 -47.68 -5.45 31.51
CA ILE A 431 -46.99 -4.69 32.55
C ILE A 431 -46.99 -5.46 33.88
N ARG A 432 -48.10 -6.12 34.23
CA ARG A 432 -48.18 -6.95 35.44
C ARG A 432 -47.23 -8.16 35.37
N SER A 433 -47.15 -8.85 34.23
CA SER A 433 -46.23 -9.99 34.09
C SER A 433 -44.77 -9.56 34.17
N LEU A 434 -44.41 -8.46 33.50
CA LEU A 434 -43.04 -7.93 33.54
C LEU A 434 -42.66 -7.41 34.94
N LYS A 435 -43.61 -6.81 35.67
CA LYS A 435 -43.39 -6.42 37.07
C LYS A 435 -43.14 -7.63 37.98
N ALA A 436 -43.90 -8.70 37.82
CA ALA A 436 -43.70 -9.94 38.59
C ALA A 436 -42.36 -10.60 38.26
N GLU A 437 -41.93 -10.57 37.00
CA GLU A 437 -40.63 -11.09 36.57
C GLU A 437 -39.47 -10.27 37.13
N LEU A 438 -39.59 -8.93 37.13
CA LEU A 438 -38.61 -8.05 37.77
C LEU A 438 -38.54 -8.26 39.29
N GLU A 439 -39.68 -8.45 39.95
CA GLU A 439 -39.73 -8.72 41.39
C GLU A 439 -39.09 -10.08 41.72
N ALA A 440 -39.31 -11.10 40.88
CA ALA A 440 -38.66 -12.41 41.01
C ALA A 440 -37.13 -12.34 40.79
N LEU A 441 -36.68 -11.58 39.79
CA LEU A 441 -35.25 -11.34 39.54
C LEU A 441 -34.60 -10.55 40.67
N GLN A 442 -35.31 -9.55 41.22
CA GLN A 442 -34.82 -8.76 42.35
C GLN A 442 -34.77 -9.60 43.64
N ALA A 443 -35.70 -10.54 43.83
CA ALA A 443 -35.64 -11.52 44.92
C ALA A 443 -34.48 -12.51 44.75
N GLN A 444 -34.15 -12.93 43.52
CA GLN A 444 -32.97 -13.76 43.26
C GLN A 444 -31.66 -13.03 43.55
N ILE A 445 -31.55 -11.76 43.16
CA ILE A 445 -30.37 -10.94 43.45
C ILE A 445 -30.16 -10.77 44.97
N ASN A 446 -31.24 -10.59 45.74
CA ASN A 446 -31.17 -10.45 47.20
C ASN A 446 -30.94 -11.77 47.97
N VAL A 447 -30.90 -12.92 47.30
CA VAL A 447 -30.61 -14.23 47.92
C VAL A 447 -29.17 -14.68 47.64
N ASP A 448 -28.51 -14.09 46.63
CA ASP A 448 -27.13 -14.38 46.24
C ASP A 448 -26.09 -13.37 46.82
N GLU A 449 -26.53 -12.39 47.62
CA GLU A 449 -25.71 -11.57 48.56
C GLU A 449 -25.80 -12.12 49.99
#